data_AF-M3FEB0-F1
#
_entry.id   AF-M3FEB0-F1
#
_cell.length_a   1.000
_cell.length_b   1.000
_cell.length_c   1.000
_cell.angle_alpha   90.00
_cell.angle_beta   90.00
_cell.angle_gamma   90.00
#
_symmetry.space_group_name_H-M   'P 1'
#
loop_
_entity.id
_entity.type
_entity.pdbx_description
1 polymer ?
#
loop_
_entity_poly.entity_id
_entity_poly.type
_entity_poly.pdbx_seq_one_letter_code
_entity_poly.pdbx_strand_id
1 'polypeptide(L)'
;MSPSSDPVSPLEQALHAARALVLADLAAGRVAEADVVSMVEESVVQRRWWVEQWPDGVPYVAGLVAQDVQDALLERYGRWPLCPVCDDGDPHALDVEPELGPDPRWVCHKAGVRVAAVGALRTAIGEAAGEEPGGVFGEGPGGAFGEGRSS
;
A
#
# COMPACT_ATOMS: atom_id res chain seq x y z
N MET A 1 -9.55 -1.54 -40.80
CA MET A 1 -10.36 -1.54 -39.56
C MET A 1 -9.66 -0.65 -38.56
N SER A 2 -10.11 0.59 -38.41
CA SER A 2 -9.66 1.43 -37.31
C SER A 2 -10.32 0.89 -36.03
N PRO A 3 -9.60 0.76 -34.90
CA PRO A 3 -10.26 0.39 -33.66
C PRO A 3 -11.23 1.53 -33.31
N SER A 4 -12.52 1.23 -33.25
CA SER A 4 -13.49 2.15 -32.65
C SER A 4 -13.12 2.22 -31.17
N SER A 5 -12.54 3.32 -30.73
CA SER A 5 -12.36 3.61 -29.31
C SER A 5 -13.73 3.96 -28.73
N ASP A 6 -14.54 2.94 -28.46
CA ASP A 6 -15.73 3.13 -27.65
C ASP A 6 -15.28 3.64 -26.26
N PRO A 7 -15.88 4.72 -25.74
CA PRO A 7 -15.49 5.23 -24.44
C PRO A 7 -15.80 4.18 -23.37
N VAL A 8 -14.76 3.79 -22.62
CA VAL A 8 -14.86 2.91 -21.45
C VAL A 8 -15.91 3.49 -20.48
N SER A 9 -16.87 2.67 -20.04
CA SER A 9 -17.98 3.16 -19.19
C SER A 9 -17.47 3.73 -17.86
N PRO A 10 -18.20 4.62 -17.17
CA PRO A 10 -17.79 5.15 -15.86
C PRO A 10 -17.53 4.04 -14.82
N LEU A 11 -18.32 2.96 -14.85
CA LEU A 11 -18.12 1.79 -13.99
C LEU A 11 -16.80 1.09 -14.30
N GLU A 12 -16.52 0.82 -15.57
CA GLU A 12 -15.24 0.22 -15.98
C GLU A 12 -14.04 1.07 -15.55
N GLN A 13 -14.13 2.40 -15.72
CA GLN A 13 -13.08 3.32 -15.30
C GLN A 13 -12.85 3.24 -13.78
N ALA A 14 -13.93 3.22 -12.98
CA ALA A 14 -13.84 3.11 -11.53
C ALA A 14 -13.25 1.76 -11.09
N LEU A 15 -13.65 0.65 -11.70
CA LEU A 15 -13.10 -0.68 -11.42
C LEU A 15 -11.62 -0.77 -11.80
N HIS A 16 -11.22 -0.19 -12.95
CA HIS A 16 -9.82 -0.12 -13.36
C HIS A 16 -8.98 0.73 -12.42
N ALA A 17 -9.51 1.88 -11.97
CA ALA A 17 -8.85 2.73 -11.00
C ALA A 17 -8.68 2.00 -9.65
N ALA A 18 -9.74 1.37 -9.13
CA ALA A 18 -9.70 0.59 -7.90
C ALA A 18 -8.64 -0.52 -7.96
N ARG A 19 -8.63 -1.31 -9.05
CA ARG A 19 -7.61 -2.33 -9.30
C ARG A 19 -6.21 -1.74 -9.24
N ALA A 20 -5.97 -0.65 -9.97
CA ALA A 20 -4.64 -0.03 -10.04
C ALA A 20 -4.16 0.49 -8.67
N LEU A 21 -5.06 1.10 -7.89
CA LEU A 21 -4.74 1.60 -6.55
C LEU A 21 -4.38 0.46 -5.60
N VAL A 22 -5.19 -0.60 -5.55
CA VAL A 22 -4.92 -1.73 -4.64
C VAL A 22 -3.65 -2.48 -5.04
N LEU A 23 -3.40 -2.68 -6.34
CA LEU A 23 -2.14 -3.26 -6.81
C LEU A 23 -0.92 -2.41 -6.43
N ALA A 24 -1.04 -1.08 -6.44
CA ALA A 24 0.03 -0.19 -6.01
C ALA A 24 0.36 -0.37 -4.52
N ASP A 25 -0.65 -0.53 -3.66
CA ASP A 25 -0.45 -0.77 -2.23
C ASP A 25 0.10 -2.18 -1.95
N LEU A 26 -0.37 -3.21 -2.66
CA LEU A 26 0.18 -4.56 -2.58
C LEU A 26 1.66 -4.57 -2.99
N ALA A 27 2.01 -3.85 -4.05
CA ALA A 27 3.39 -3.68 -4.46
C ALA A 27 4.21 -2.87 -3.44
N ALA A 28 3.60 -1.90 -2.76
CA ALA A 28 4.21 -1.17 -1.65
C ALA A 28 4.55 -2.10 -0.48
N GLY A 29 3.62 -2.97 -0.10
CA GLY A 29 3.77 -3.98 0.94
C GLY A 29 4.57 -5.22 0.52
N ARG A 30 5.05 -5.29 -0.73
CA ARG A 30 5.78 -6.43 -1.31
C ARG A 30 5.00 -7.77 -1.25
N VAL A 31 3.69 -7.71 -1.47
CA VAL A 31 2.79 -8.88 -1.46
C VAL A 31 2.01 -9.05 -2.78
N ALA A 32 2.50 -8.48 -3.88
CA ALA A 32 1.85 -8.53 -5.20
C ALA A 32 2.18 -9.82 -5.99
N GLU A 33 2.07 -10.99 -5.34
CA GLU A 33 2.23 -12.29 -5.98
C GLU A 33 0.98 -12.68 -6.78
N ALA A 34 1.10 -13.65 -7.69
CA ALA A 34 0.04 -13.97 -8.66
C ALA A 34 -1.27 -14.44 -8.01
N ASP A 35 -1.19 -15.17 -6.90
CA ASP A 35 -2.33 -15.59 -6.10
C ASP A 35 -3.01 -14.42 -5.40
N VAL A 36 -2.25 -13.45 -4.88
CA VAL A 36 -2.78 -12.21 -4.31
C VAL A 36 -3.40 -11.31 -5.38
N VAL A 37 -2.80 -11.20 -6.56
CA VAL A 37 -3.41 -10.49 -7.71
C VAL A 37 -4.73 -11.13 -8.10
N SER A 38 -4.84 -12.47 -8.03
CA SER A 38 -6.11 -13.16 -8.28
C SER A 38 -7.20 -12.75 -7.29
N MET A 39 -6.86 -12.52 -6.01
CA MET A 39 -7.82 -11.98 -5.02
C MET A 39 -8.34 -10.60 -5.44
N VAL A 40 -7.48 -9.72 -5.94
CA VAL A 40 -7.89 -8.39 -6.44
C VAL A 40 -8.91 -8.54 -7.58
N GLU A 41 -8.64 -9.44 -8.53
CA GLU A 41 -9.55 -9.66 -9.65
C GLU A 41 -10.88 -10.27 -9.21
N GLU A 42 -10.88 -11.19 -8.24
CA GLU A 42 -12.10 -11.70 -7.61
C GLU A 42 -12.92 -10.57 -7.00
N SER A 43 -12.29 -9.69 -6.19
CA SER A 43 -12.95 -8.52 -5.61
C SER A 43 -13.53 -7.58 -6.67
N VAL A 44 -12.80 -7.29 -7.75
CA VAL A 44 -13.27 -6.43 -8.86
C VAL A 44 -14.49 -7.04 -9.54
N VAL A 45 -14.51 -8.36 -9.77
CA VAL A 45 -15.67 -9.05 -10.34
C VAL A 45 -16.89 -8.95 -9.41
N GLN A 46 -16.71 -9.16 -8.11
CA GLN A 46 -17.79 -9.02 -7.13
C GLN A 46 -18.31 -7.58 -7.07
N ARG A 47 -17.42 -6.58 -7.09
CA ARG A 47 -17.83 -5.17 -7.03
C ARG A 47 -18.49 -4.66 -8.30
N ARG A 48 -18.12 -5.18 -9.47
CA ARG A 48 -18.87 -4.94 -10.71
C ARG A 48 -20.34 -5.32 -10.52
N TRP A 49 -20.59 -6.56 -10.14
CA TRP A 49 -21.95 -7.07 -9.97
C TRP A 49 -22.72 -6.24 -8.93
N TRP A 50 -22.07 -5.89 -7.83
CA TRP A 50 -22.67 -5.07 -6.77
C TRP A 50 -23.09 -3.67 -7.28
N VAL A 51 -22.25 -2.98 -8.04
CA VAL A 51 -22.60 -1.66 -8.61
C VAL A 51 -23.66 -1.78 -9.71
N GLU A 52 -23.70 -2.88 -10.45
CA GLU A 52 -24.81 -3.13 -11.38
C GLU A 52 -26.16 -3.21 -10.66
N GLN A 53 -26.19 -3.66 -9.41
CA GLN A 53 -27.40 -3.62 -8.57
C GLN A 53 -27.65 -2.24 -7.95
N TRP A 54 -26.58 -1.48 -7.68
CA TRP A 54 -26.66 -0.14 -7.10
C TRP A 54 -25.65 0.83 -7.74
N PRO A 55 -26.04 1.55 -8.82
CA PRO A 55 -25.13 2.40 -9.58
C PRO A 55 -24.51 3.57 -8.78
N ASP A 56 -25.21 4.08 -7.76
CA ASP A 56 -24.64 5.15 -6.91
C ASP A 56 -23.47 4.66 -6.04
N GLY A 57 -23.21 3.35 -6.02
CA GLY A 57 -22.07 2.74 -5.34
C GLY A 57 -20.73 2.92 -6.06
N VAL A 58 -20.69 3.44 -7.30
CA VAL A 58 -19.45 3.68 -8.07
C VAL A 58 -18.35 4.38 -7.25
N PRO A 59 -18.62 5.46 -6.49
CA PRO A 59 -17.57 6.17 -5.75
C PRO A 59 -16.92 5.35 -4.63
N TYR A 60 -17.54 4.23 -4.22
CA TYR A 60 -17.11 3.42 -3.06
C TYR A 60 -16.26 2.21 -3.46
N VAL A 61 -16.21 1.89 -4.75
CA VAL A 61 -15.57 0.69 -5.28
C VAL A 61 -14.11 0.55 -4.84
N ALA A 62 -13.34 1.65 -4.84
CA ALA A 62 -11.94 1.60 -4.42
C ALA A 62 -11.76 1.16 -2.95
N GLY A 63 -12.63 1.66 -2.05
CA GLY A 63 -12.58 1.30 -0.64
C GLY A 63 -13.03 -0.13 -0.40
N LEU A 64 -14.09 -0.56 -1.10
CA LEU A 64 -14.62 -1.91 -0.97
C LEU A 64 -13.67 -2.97 -1.55
N VAL A 65 -13.02 -2.71 -2.69
CA VAL A 65 -12.00 -3.64 -3.24
C VAL A 65 -10.82 -3.77 -2.27
N ALA A 66 -10.38 -2.67 -1.65
CA ALA A 66 -9.30 -2.72 -0.65
C ALA A 66 -9.68 -3.56 0.58
N GLN A 67 -10.92 -3.42 1.08
CA GLN A 67 -11.45 -4.22 2.18
C GLN A 67 -11.57 -5.71 1.81
N ASP A 68 -12.17 -6.03 0.66
CA ASP A 68 -12.30 -7.42 0.20
C ASP A 68 -10.93 -8.13 0.11
N VAL A 69 -9.91 -7.42 -0.39
CA VAL A 69 -8.55 -7.95 -0.50
C VAL A 69 -7.88 -8.10 0.88
N GLN A 70 -8.09 -7.13 1.77
CA GLN A 70 -7.63 -7.22 3.16
C GLN A 70 -8.22 -8.44 3.87
N ASP A 71 -9.52 -8.68 3.71
CA ASP A 71 -10.20 -9.84 4.28
C ASP A 71 -9.65 -11.15 3.70
N ALA A 72 -9.50 -11.23 2.37
CA ALA A 72 -8.94 -12.40 1.71
C ALA A 72 -7.49 -12.69 2.14
N LEU A 73 -6.67 -11.65 2.32
CA LEU A 73 -5.32 -11.78 2.84
C LEU A 73 -5.32 -12.23 4.30
N LEU A 74 -6.20 -11.67 5.13
CA LEU A 74 -6.32 -12.02 6.55
C LEU A 74 -6.62 -13.50 6.74
N GLU A 75 -7.53 -14.04 5.93
CA GLU A 75 -7.91 -15.46 5.99
C GLU A 75 -6.78 -16.41 5.57
N ARG A 76 -5.93 -16.02 4.60
CA ARG A 76 -4.97 -16.93 3.95
C ARG A 76 -3.51 -16.73 4.36
N TYR A 77 -3.09 -15.48 4.58
CA TYR A 77 -1.70 -15.10 4.85
C TYR A 77 -1.52 -14.30 6.14
N GLY A 78 -2.60 -13.72 6.66
CA GLY A 78 -2.61 -12.92 7.88
C GLY A 78 -2.74 -11.41 7.62
N ARG A 79 -2.43 -10.62 8.65
CA ARG A 79 -2.71 -9.18 8.71
C ARG A 79 -1.97 -8.39 7.62
N TRP A 80 -2.72 -7.59 6.87
CA TRP A 80 -2.18 -6.66 5.88
C TRP A 80 -3.10 -5.44 5.71
N PRO A 81 -2.57 -4.24 5.41
CA PRO A 81 -1.15 -3.86 5.50
C PRO A 81 -0.77 -3.61 6.96
N LEU A 82 0.44 -4.01 7.35
CA LEU A 82 0.93 -3.73 8.71
C LEU A 82 1.13 -2.23 8.91
N CYS A 83 0.77 -1.75 10.10
CA CYS A 83 0.92 -0.34 10.47
C CYS A 83 2.40 0.06 10.55
N PRO A 84 2.86 1.05 9.76
CA PRO A 84 4.24 1.54 9.84
C PRO A 84 4.45 2.59 10.96
N VAL A 85 3.38 3.03 11.64
CA VAL A 85 3.41 4.13 12.63
C VAL A 85 3.67 3.63 14.04
N CYS A 86 3.16 2.45 14.39
CA CYS A 86 3.27 1.91 15.73
C CYS A 86 4.42 0.91 15.82
N ASP A 87 5.41 1.20 16.67
CA ASP A 87 6.62 0.38 16.89
C ASP A 87 6.58 -0.38 18.24
N ASP A 88 5.38 -0.64 18.77
CA ASP A 88 5.20 -1.12 20.15
C ASP A 88 5.15 -2.65 20.27
N GLY A 89 5.78 -3.37 19.34
CA GLY A 89 6.02 -4.80 19.41
C GLY A 89 4.82 -5.71 19.11
N ASP A 90 3.65 -5.14 18.82
CA ASP A 90 2.45 -5.87 18.37
C ASP A 90 1.99 -5.37 16.99
N PRO A 91 2.47 -6.00 15.90
CA PRO A 91 2.09 -5.63 14.53
C PRO A 91 0.59 -5.81 14.30
N HIS A 92 -0.09 -4.71 13.96
CA HIS A 92 -1.52 -4.71 13.61
C HIS A 92 -1.73 -4.21 12.18
N ALA A 93 -2.87 -4.58 11.60
CA ALA A 93 -3.27 -4.09 10.30
C ALA A 93 -3.79 -2.64 10.40
N LEU A 94 -3.61 -1.87 9.33
CA LEU A 94 -4.39 -0.65 9.10
C LEU A 94 -5.78 -1.03 8.61
N ASP A 95 -6.78 -0.20 8.88
CA ASP A 95 -8.14 -0.37 8.39
C ASP A 95 -8.44 0.62 7.25
N VAL A 96 -9.42 0.30 6.41
CA VAL A 96 -9.88 1.20 5.34
C VAL A 96 -11.02 2.07 5.85
N GLU A 97 -10.85 3.39 5.81
CA GLU A 97 -11.86 4.35 6.24
C GLU A 97 -12.16 5.40 5.16
N PRO A 98 -13.43 5.80 4.97
CA PRO A 98 -14.62 5.25 5.62
C PRO A 98 -14.91 3.80 5.20
N GLU A 99 -15.47 2.97 6.10
CA GLU A 99 -15.89 1.59 5.77
C GLU A 99 -16.80 1.56 4.53
N LEU A 100 -17.72 2.52 4.41
CA LEU A 100 -18.51 2.74 3.19
C LEU A 100 -18.58 4.24 2.86
N GLY A 101 -17.79 4.68 1.89
CA GLY A 101 -17.80 6.05 1.41
C GLY A 101 -16.70 6.34 0.38
N PRO A 102 -16.67 7.58 -0.16
CA PRO A 102 -15.65 8.00 -1.11
C PRO A 102 -14.32 8.30 -0.40
N ASP A 103 -13.25 8.50 -1.18
CA ASP A 103 -11.92 8.87 -0.71
C ASP A 103 -11.33 7.92 0.36
N PRO A 104 -11.24 6.60 0.07
CA PRO A 104 -10.78 5.62 1.04
C PRO A 104 -9.31 5.84 1.44
N ARG A 105 -9.04 5.64 2.73
CA ARG A 105 -7.73 5.87 3.36
C ARG A 105 -7.37 4.71 4.27
N TRP A 106 -6.10 4.35 4.31
CA TRP A 106 -5.55 3.48 5.35
C TRP A 106 -5.42 4.26 6.66
N VAL A 107 -5.99 3.72 7.74
CA VAL A 107 -6.07 4.37 9.05
C VAL A 107 -5.53 3.44 10.11
N CYS A 108 -4.74 3.99 11.03
CA CYS A 108 -4.36 3.32 12.25
C CYS A 108 -5.29 3.81 13.36
N HIS A 109 -6.24 2.98 13.78
CA HIS A 109 -7.15 3.32 14.89
C HIS A 109 -6.42 3.45 16.22
N LYS A 110 -5.36 2.67 16.44
CA LYS A 110 -4.54 2.72 17.67
C LYS A 110 -3.88 4.08 17.87
N ALA A 111 -3.31 4.66 16.81
CA ALA A 111 -2.68 5.97 16.84
C ALA A 111 -3.66 7.12 16.52
N GLY A 112 -4.85 6.81 16.02
CA GLY A 112 -5.85 7.80 15.63
C GLY A 112 -5.45 8.63 14.40
N VAL A 113 -4.66 8.06 13.48
CA VAL A 113 -4.11 8.78 12.32
C VAL A 113 -4.51 8.14 11.00
N ARG A 114 -4.71 8.99 9.98
CA ARG A 114 -4.78 8.57 8.58
C ARG A 114 -3.36 8.41 8.06
N VAL A 115 -3.00 7.19 7.69
CA VAL A 115 -1.64 6.82 7.28
C VAL A 115 -1.41 7.16 5.81
N ALA A 116 -2.31 6.75 4.92
CA ALA A 116 -2.18 6.99 3.50
C ALA A 116 -3.53 6.96 2.78
N ALA A 117 -3.59 7.52 1.57
CA ALA A 117 -4.65 7.17 0.62
C ALA A 117 -4.52 5.70 0.19
N VAL A 118 -5.62 5.05 -0.13
CA VAL A 118 -5.55 3.81 -0.92
C VAL A 118 -4.86 4.11 -2.26
N GLY A 119 -3.85 3.32 -2.60
CA GLY A 119 -2.92 3.48 -3.72
C GLY A 119 -1.66 4.30 -3.42
N ALA A 120 -1.52 4.85 -2.21
CA ALA A 120 -0.39 5.69 -1.81
C ALA A 120 0.41 5.14 -0.62
N LEU A 121 0.22 3.87 -0.26
CA LEU A 121 0.84 3.26 0.92
C LEU A 121 2.38 3.31 0.89
N ARG A 122 2.98 3.33 -0.31
CA ARG A 122 4.43 3.44 -0.48
C ARG A 122 5.03 4.67 0.19
N THR A 123 4.34 5.80 0.21
CA THR A 123 4.85 7.01 0.86
C THR A 123 4.99 6.80 2.37
N ALA A 124 3.99 6.20 3.02
CA ALA A 124 4.03 5.92 4.45
C ALA A 124 5.04 4.83 4.83
N ILE A 125 5.19 3.77 4.02
CA ILE A 125 6.19 2.72 4.26
C ILE A 125 7.61 3.23 4.02
N GLY A 126 7.80 4.10 3.02
CA GLY A 126 9.10 4.68 2.67
C GLY A 126 9.62 5.68 3.70
N GLU A 127 8.73 6.46 4.33
CA GLU A 127 9.07 7.36 5.43
C GLU A 127 9.57 6.59 6.67
N ALA A 128 8.94 5.46 7.00
CA ALA A 128 9.39 4.60 8.11
C ALA A 128 10.79 3.99 7.90
N ALA A 129 11.21 3.79 6.64
CA ALA A 129 12.55 3.31 6.30
C ALA A 129 13.59 4.44 6.17
N GLY A 130 13.18 5.71 6.25
CA GLY A 130 14.02 6.89 6.04
C GLY A 130 14.68 7.46 7.31
N GLU A 131 14.37 6.94 8.50
CA GLU A 131 14.94 7.37 9.78
C GLU A 131 16.07 6.41 10.22
N GLU A 132 17.17 6.38 9.48
CA GLU A 132 18.43 5.83 10.02
C GLU A 132 19.15 6.97 10.78
N PRO A 133 19.44 6.86 12.09
CA PRO A 133 20.19 7.88 12.80
C PRO A 133 21.62 7.87 12.26
N GLY A 134 22.02 8.96 11.61
CA GLY A 134 23.35 9.16 11.06
C GLY A 134 24.45 8.91 12.09
N GLY A 135 25.04 7.71 12.05
CA GLY A 135 26.26 7.36 12.76
C GLY A 135 27.42 8.14 12.18
N VAL A 136 27.90 9.13 12.94
CA VAL A 136 29.15 9.86 12.72
C VAL A 136 30.29 8.88 12.37
N PHE A 137 30.86 9.02 11.19
CA PHE A 137 32.12 8.39 10.83
C PHE A 137 33.22 8.95 11.75
N GLY A 138 33.70 8.11 12.67
CA GLY A 138 34.81 8.44 13.55
C GLY A 138 36.11 8.66 12.77
N GLU A 139 36.74 9.80 13.03
CA GLU A 139 38.11 10.14 12.67
C GLU A 139 39.10 8.99 12.93
N GLY A 140 39.82 8.55 11.88
CA GLY A 140 40.99 7.71 12.03
C GLY A 140 42.20 8.51 12.50
N PRO A 141 43.01 8.01 13.44
CA PRO A 141 44.23 8.70 13.82
C PRO A 141 45.28 8.50 12.72
N GLY A 142 45.80 9.62 12.20
CA GLY A 142 47.00 9.65 11.39
C GLY A 142 48.20 9.15 12.20
N GLY A 143 48.87 8.12 11.66
CA GLY A 143 50.16 7.62 12.15
C GLY A 143 51.29 8.12 11.26
N ALA A 144 52.23 8.84 11.87
CA ALA A 144 53.27 9.66 11.27
C ALA A 144 54.35 8.91 10.45
N PHE A 145 54.87 9.62 9.45
CA PHE A 145 56.17 9.39 8.80
C PHE A 145 57.34 9.76 9.74
N GLY A 146 58.46 9.04 9.61
CA GLY A 146 59.78 9.31 10.23
C GLY A 146 60.38 7.99 10.74
N GLU A 147 61.57 7.52 10.38
CA GLU A 147 62.85 8.22 10.31
C GLU A 147 63.86 7.39 9.51
N GLY A 148 64.75 8.04 8.76
CA GLY A 148 65.98 7.42 8.27
C GLY A 148 67.09 7.51 9.32
N ARG A 149 68.05 6.57 9.27
CA ARG A 149 69.48 6.81 9.54
C ARG A 149 70.33 5.61 9.13
N SER A 150 71.37 5.92 8.37
CA SER A 150 72.49 5.06 7.98
C SER A 150 73.30 4.56 9.17
N SER A 151 73.86 3.35 9.04
CA SER A 151 75.30 3.06 9.11
C SER A 151 75.58 1.63 8.66
#